data_AF-A0A423T5F5-F1
#
_entry.id   AF-A0A423T5F5-F1
#
_cell.length_a   1.000
_cell.length_b   1.000
_cell.length_c   1.000
_cell.angle_alpha   90.00
_cell.angle_beta   90.00
_cell.angle_gamma   90.00
#
_symmetry.space_group_name_H-M   'P 1'
#
loop_
_entity.id
_entity.type
_entity.pdbx_description
1 polymer ?
#
loop_
_entity_poly.entity_id
_entity_poly.type
_entity_poly.pdbx_seq_one_letter_code
_entity_poly.pdbx_strand_id
1 'polypeptide(L)'
;MLRSLGFRRLISVENFRSPNFPLVSEILVWLVGRFDPSADLPTDVDTEQDRVIFVRSVAQFMAAKAHVRLNTKKLYQSDGYAVQEILKALTLLYDAIQSNAQSRRDFDDPTETTLNFDVSNKVRKGVGGEGGVGGGLDEGVEGESQRDFDDPTETTLNFDVSIRLGGG
;
A
#
# COMPACT_ATOMS: atom_id res chain seq x y z
N MET A 1 -8.19 3.75 12.55
CA MET A 1 -8.67 3.48 11.18
C MET A 1 -9.72 2.38 11.14
N LEU A 2 -9.40 1.09 11.31
CA LEU A 2 -10.39 -0.01 11.30
C LEU A 2 -11.55 0.17 12.30
N ARG A 3 -11.21 0.50 13.56
CA ARG A 3 -12.22 0.80 14.60
C ARG A 3 -13.08 2.02 14.25
N SER A 4 -12.47 3.04 13.65
CA SER A 4 -13.15 4.27 13.19
C SER A 4 -14.17 3.98 12.08
N LEU A 5 -13.92 2.94 11.27
CA LEU A 5 -14.83 2.47 10.22
C LEU A 5 -15.89 1.49 10.74
N GLY A 6 -15.84 1.11 12.03
CA GLY A 6 -16.82 0.23 12.65
C GLY A 6 -16.49 -1.27 12.58
N PHE A 7 -15.24 -1.64 12.31
CA PHE A 7 -14.80 -3.02 12.50
C PHE A 7 -14.83 -3.37 14.01
N ARG A 8 -15.61 -4.40 14.37
CA ARG A 8 -15.96 -4.72 15.77
C ARG A 8 -14.81 -5.34 16.55
N ARG A 9 -13.91 -6.06 15.88
CA ARG A 9 -12.81 -6.81 16.51
C ARG A 9 -11.60 -5.90 16.74
N LEU A 10 -11.02 -5.98 17.93
CA LEU A 10 -9.78 -5.28 18.25
C LEU A 10 -8.61 -6.01 17.58
N ILE A 11 -7.84 -5.26 16.80
CA ILE A 11 -6.67 -5.78 16.09
C ILE A 11 -5.45 -5.02 16.58
N SER A 12 -4.40 -5.77 16.96
CA SER A 12 -3.09 -5.24 17.29
C SER A 12 -2.07 -5.70 16.25
N VAL A 13 -0.97 -4.93 16.10
CA VAL A 13 0.20 -5.33 15.30
C VAL A 13 0.76 -6.68 15.76
N GLU A 14 0.57 -7.02 17.04
CA GLU A 14 1.00 -8.31 17.60
C GLU A 14 0.31 -9.51 16.95
N ASN A 15 -0.92 -9.36 16.45
CA ASN A 15 -1.64 -10.44 15.77
C ASN A 15 -1.00 -10.85 14.44
N PHE A 16 -0.05 -10.07 13.92
CA PHE A 16 0.64 -10.26 12.65
C PHE A 16 2.15 -10.45 12.82
N ARG A 17 2.66 -10.66 14.04
CA ARG A 17 4.06 -11.08 14.27
C ARG A 17 4.33 -12.49 13.73
N SER A 18 3.28 -13.29 13.59
CA SER A 18 3.27 -14.58 12.89
C SER A 18 2.13 -14.56 11.86
N PRO A 19 2.20 -15.39 10.79
CA PRO A 19 1.12 -15.53 9.84
C PRO A 19 -0.22 -15.84 10.50
N ASN A 20 -1.24 -15.02 10.22
CA ASN A 20 -2.58 -15.13 10.76
C ASN A 20 -3.64 -14.95 9.66
N PHE A 21 -3.73 -15.96 8.79
CA PHE A 21 -4.64 -15.93 7.65
C PHE A 21 -6.11 -15.77 8.05
N PRO A 22 -6.64 -16.45 9.10
CA PRO A 22 -8.04 -16.29 9.49
C PRO A 22 -8.41 -14.84 9.82
N LEU A 23 -7.49 -14.09 10.42
CA LEU A 23 -7.71 -12.67 10.69
C LEU A 23 -7.67 -11.83 9.40
N VAL A 24 -6.75 -12.14 8.48
CA VAL A 24 -6.69 -11.47 7.17
C VAL A 24 -7.97 -11.69 6.38
N SER A 25 -8.47 -12.93 6.29
CA SER A 25 -9.69 -13.23 5.55
C SER A 25 -10.90 -12.53 6.14
N GLU A 26 -11.05 -12.52 7.47
CA GLU A 26 -12.11 -11.79 8.16
C GLU A 26 -12.09 -10.28 7.82
N ILE A 27 -10.90 -9.66 7.85
CA ILE A 27 -10.76 -8.24 7.51
C ILE A 27 -11.09 -7.99 6.04
N LEU A 28 -10.63 -8.84 5.12
CA LEU A 28 -10.84 -8.69 3.69
C LEU A 28 -12.32 -8.88 3.29
N VAL A 29 -13.02 -9.85 3.88
CA VAL A 29 -14.47 -10.05 3.68
C VAL A 29 -15.22 -8.80 4.14
N TRP A 30 -14.91 -8.31 5.35
CA TRP A 30 -15.52 -7.09 5.87
C TRP A 30 -15.25 -5.88 4.96
N LEU A 31 -14.02 -5.75 4.45
CA LEU A 31 -13.61 -4.64 3.60
C LEU A 31 -14.35 -4.66 2.27
N VAL A 32 -14.41 -5.81 1.60
CA VAL A 32 -15.11 -5.97 0.32
C VAL A 32 -16.60 -5.66 0.48
N GLY A 33 -17.23 -6.13 1.56
CA GLY A 33 -18.63 -5.80 1.86
C GLY A 33 -18.90 -4.30 2.09
N ARG A 34 -17.87 -3.50 2.41
CA ARG A 34 -17.99 -2.03 2.47
C ARG A 34 -17.97 -1.35 1.11
N PHE A 35 -17.33 -1.97 0.12
CA PHE A 35 -17.33 -1.48 -1.26
C PHE A 35 -18.59 -1.93 -2.00
N ASP A 36 -19.00 -3.19 -1.82
CA ASP A 36 -20.19 -3.76 -2.45
C ASP A 36 -20.83 -4.81 -1.52
N PRO A 37 -22.01 -4.51 -0.93
CA PRO A 37 -22.73 -5.47 -0.08
C PRO A 37 -23.21 -6.72 -0.82
N SER A 38 -23.26 -6.70 -2.16
CA SER A 38 -23.67 -7.84 -3.00
C SER A 38 -22.48 -8.64 -3.54
N ALA A 39 -21.25 -8.31 -3.11
CA ALA A 39 -20.06 -9.03 -3.53
C ALA A 39 -20.11 -10.49 -3.08
N ASP A 40 -19.92 -11.39 -4.03
CA ASP A 40 -19.80 -12.82 -3.79
C ASP A 40 -18.32 -13.19 -3.70
N LEU A 41 -17.88 -13.55 -2.49
CA LEU A 41 -16.53 -14.02 -2.21
C LEU A 41 -16.58 -15.47 -1.74
N PRO A 42 -15.57 -16.29 -2.09
CA PRO A 42 -15.41 -17.61 -1.50
C PRO A 42 -15.37 -17.49 0.04
N THR A 43 -16.20 -18.26 0.74
CA THR A 43 -16.24 -18.24 2.21
C THR A 43 -15.31 -19.27 2.84
N ASP A 44 -15.00 -20.35 2.14
CA ASP A 44 -14.11 -21.40 2.61
C ASP A 44 -12.63 -20.99 2.43
N VAL A 45 -11.84 -21.19 3.48
CA VAL A 45 -10.40 -20.84 3.52
C VAL A 45 -9.56 -21.88 4.28
N ASP A 46 -10.10 -23.08 4.45
CA ASP A 46 -9.50 -24.13 5.26
C ASP A 46 -8.29 -24.77 4.56
N THR A 47 -8.39 -24.97 3.24
CA THR A 47 -7.29 -25.51 2.44
C THR A 47 -6.42 -24.41 1.84
N GLU A 48 -5.18 -24.76 1.51
CA GLU A 48 -4.29 -23.84 0.79
C GLU A 48 -4.86 -23.39 -0.56
N GLN A 49 -5.52 -24.30 -1.28
CA GLN A 49 -6.14 -23.96 -2.56
C GLN A 49 -7.26 -22.93 -2.36
N ASP A 50 -8.12 -23.13 -1.37
CA ASP A 50 -9.22 -22.21 -1.08
C ASP A 50 -8.70 -20.83 -0.67
N ARG A 51 -7.65 -20.77 0.15
CA ARG A 51 -6.98 -19.51 0.50
C ARG A 51 -6.44 -18.77 -0.71
N VAL A 52 -5.82 -19.49 -1.65
CA VAL A 52 -5.29 -18.90 -2.88
C VAL A 52 -6.42 -18.36 -3.75
N ILE A 53 -7.52 -19.11 -3.89
CA ILE A 53 -8.71 -18.68 -4.62
C ILE A 53 -9.30 -17.43 -3.97
N PHE A 54 -9.51 -17.45 -2.65
CA PHE A 54 -10.00 -16.32 -1.87
C PHE A 54 -9.17 -15.04 -2.10
N VAL A 55 -7.84 -15.12 -1.94
CA VAL A 55 -6.95 -13.96 -2.12
C VAL A 55 -7.01 -13.42 -3.55
N ARG A 56 -7.10 -14.30 -4.56
CA ARG A 56 -7.25 -13.89 -5.96
C ARG A 56 -8.57 -13.16 -6.18
N SER A 57 -9.69 -13.70 -5.68
CA SER A 57 -11.01 -13.09 -5.81
C SER A 57 -11.06 -11.69 -5.18
N VAL A 58 -10.49 -11.54 -3.98
CA VAL A 58 -10.38 -10.23 -3.32
C VAL A 58 -9.55 -9.25 -4.16
N ALA A 59 -8.37 -9.66 -4.64
CA ALA A 59 -7.52 -8.78 -5.44
C ALA A 59 -8.18 -8.38 -6.77
N GLN A 60 -8.89 -9.29 -7.42
CA GLN A 60 -9.66 -9.02 -8.64
C GLN A 60 -10.80 -8.04 -8.37
N PHE A 61 -11.58 -8.26 -7.30
CA PHE A 61 -12.64 -7.35 -6.89
C PHE A 61 -12.09 -5.94 -6.64
N MET A 62 -11.01 -5.82 -5.87
CA MET A 62 -10.42 -4.52 -5.51
C MET A 62 -9.87 -3.79 -6.73
N ALA A 63 -9.26 -4.50 -7.68
CA ALA A 63 -8.78 -3.91 -8.92
C ALA A 63 -9.93 -3.44 -9.83
N ALA A 64 -11.02 -4.22 -9.91
CA ALA A 64 -12.13 -3.96 -10.82
C ALA A 64 -13.11 -2.89 -10.30
N LYS A 65 -13.38 -2.88 -8.99
CA LYS A 65 -14.43 -2.05 -8.38
C LYS A 65 -13.88 -0.84 -7.63
N ALA A 66 -12.75 -1.01 -6.96
CA ALA A 66 -12.13 0.04 -6.15
C ALA A 66 -10.91 0.67 -6.84
N HIS A 67 -10.48 0.16 -8.00
CA HIS A 67 -9.26 0.56 -8.70
C HIS A 67 -7.99 0.49 -7.84
N VAL A 68 -7.96 -0.41 -6.84
CA VAL A 68 -6.81 -0.66 -5.98
C VAL A 68 -6.13 -1.97 -6.36
N ARG A 69 -4.85 -1.90 -6.74
CA ARG A 69 -4.04 -3.09 -6.99
C ARG A 69 -3.41 -3.57 -5.68
N LEU A 70 -3.79 -4.77 -5.23
CA LEU A 70 -3.24 -5.42 -4.05
C LEU A 70 -2.22 -6.50 -4.41
N ASN A 71 -1.17 -6.64 -3.61
CA ASN A 71 -0.19 -7.71 -3.77
C ASN A 71 -0.69 -9.01 -3.11
N THR A 72 -1.11 -9.97 -3.94
CA THR A 72 -1.66 -11.27 -3.49
C THR A 72 -0.67 -12.10 -2.67
N LYS A 73 0.62 -12.06 -2.97
CA LYS A 73 1.65 -12.77 -2.21
C LYS A 73 1.73 -12.26 -0.77
N LYS A 74 1.75 -10.93 -0.60
CA LYS A 74 1.77 -10.29 0.72
C LYS A 74 0.48 -10.53 1.50
N LEU A 75 -0.67 -10.50 0.84
CA LEU A 75 -1.95 -10.85 1.48
C LEU A 75 -1.93 -12.30 1.99
N TYR A 76 -1.42 -13.24 1.17
CA TYR A 76 -1.35 -14.66 1.55
C TYR A 76 -0.37 -14.92 2.71
N GLN A 77 0.77 -14.20 2.76
CA GLN A 77 1.73 -14.29 3.88
C GLN A 77 1.08 -14.02 5.24
N SER A 78 0.03 -13.19 5.28
CA SER A 78 -0.80 -12.96 6.46
C SER A 78 -0.07 -12.45 7.69
N ASP A 79 1.04 -11.76 7.50
CA ASP A 79 1.87 -11.14 8.52
C ASP A 79 1.83 -9.61 8.38
N GLY A 80 2.84 -8.91 8.89
CA GLY A 80 2.95 -7.45 8.75
C GLY A 80 2.88 -6.94 7.31
N TYR A 81 3.26 -7.73 6.30
CA TYR A 81 3.15 -7.33 4.89
C TYR A 81 1.69 -7.34 4.41
N ALA A 82 0.87 -8.27 4.90
CA ALA A 82 -0.56 -8.29 4.61
C ALA A 82 -1.24 -7.02 5.14
N VAL A 83 -0.86 -6.58 6.35
CA VAL A 83 -1.37 -5.34 6.96
C VAL A 83 -1.09 -4.13 6.07
N GLN A 84 0.11 -4.03 5.51
CA GLN A 84 0.47 -2.92 4.60
C GLN A 84 -0.42 -2.90 3.35
N GLU A 85 -0.75 -4.07 2.78
CA GLU A 85 -1.63 -4.15 1.61
C GLU A 85 -3.09 -3.82 1.97
N ILE A 86 -3.60 -4.35 3.09
CA ILE A 86 -4.94 -4.06 3.59
C ILE A 86 -5.12 -2.55 3.85
N LEU A 87 -4.09 -1.89 4.40
CA LEU A 87 -4.13 -0.46 4.68
C LEU A 87 -4.34 0.40 3.43
N LYS A 88 -3.82 0.00 2.25
CA LYS A 88 -4.04 0.77 1.01
C LYS A 88 -5.53 0.91 0.68
N ALA A 89 -6.25 -0.20 0.79
CA ALA A 89 -7.68 -0.26 0.53
C ALA A 89 -8.51 0.41 1.63
N LEU A 90 -8.08 0.29 2.89
CA LEU A 90 -8.70 1.00 4.02
C LEU A 90 -8.54 2.51 3.91
N THR A 91 -7.38 3.01 3.46
CA THR A 91 -7.14 4.43 3.25
C THR A 91 -8.09 4.99 2.20
N LEU A 92 -8.21 4.32 1.05
CA LEU A 92 -9.18 4.73 0.03
C LEU A 92 -10.62 4.78 0.58
N LEU A 93 -11.04 3.75 1.33
CA LEU A 93 -12.37 3.69 1.92
C LEU A 93 -12.58 4.83 2.94
N TYR A 94 -11.58 5.07 3.79
CA TYR A 94 -11.63 6.13 4.79
C TYR A 94 -11.73 7.51 4.14
N ASP A 95 -10.91 7.77 3.13
CA ASP A 95 -10.90 9.04 2.40
C ASP A 95 -12.23 9.28 1.69
N ALA A 96 -12.84 8.24 1.11
CA ALA A 96 -14.16 8.34 0.49
C ALA A 96 -15.30 8.65 1.48
N ILE A 97 -15.19 8.13 2.71
CA ILE A 97 -16.15 8.42 3.78
C ILE A 97 -15.95 9.85 4.32
N GLN A 98 -14.69 10.25 4.52
CA GLN A 98 -14.36 11.57 5.03
C GLN A 98 -14.71 12.67 4.01
N SER A 99 -14.47 12.45 2.72
CA SER A 99 -14.86 13.39 1.67
C SER A 99 -16.36 13.56 1.60
N ASN A 100 -17.16 12.49 1.73
CA ASN A 100 -18.62 12.61 1.86
C ASN A 100 -19.05 13.38 3.12
N ALA A 101 -18.32 13.22 4.23
CA ALA A 101 -18.61 13.96 5.46
C ALA A 101 -18.25 15.45 5.33
N GLN A 102 -17.15 15.79 4.67
CA GLN A 102 -16.75 17.17 4.39
C GLN A 102 -17.65 17.82 3.33
N SER A 103 -18.01 17.11 2.26
CA SER A 103 -19.02 17.60 1.31
C SER A 103 -20.39 17.81 1.95
N ARG A 104 -20.72 17.11 3.04
CA ARG A 104 -21.92 17.41 3.85
C ARG A 104 -21.75 18.62 4.77
N ARG A 105 -20.52 18.97 5.17
CA ARG A 105 -20.23 20.18 5.96
C ARG A 105 -20.06 21.43 5.09
N ASP A 106 -19.59 21.31 3.86
CA ASP A 106 -19.42 22.45 2.95
C ASP A 106 -20.76 23.08 2.50
N PHE A 107 -21.90 22.43 2.77
CA PHE A 107 -23.25 23.00 2.62
C PHE A 107 -23.79 23.65 3.91
N ASP A 108 -23.11 23.50 5.04
CA ASP A 108 -23.43 24.07 6.36
C ASP A 108 -22.18 24.74 6.96
N ASP A 109 -21.91 25.98 6.53
CA ASP A 109 -21.04 26.99 7.18
C ASP A 109 -19.48 26.87 7.02
N PRO A 110 -18.78 27.92 6.53
CA PRO A 110 -17.34 27.87 6.27
C PRO A 110 -16.56 28.37 7.49
N THR A 111 -15.79 27.50 8.15
CA THR A 111 -14.59 27.89 8.94
C THR A 111 -13.85 26.62 9.42
N GLU A 112 -13.25 25.83 8.52
CA GLU A 112 -12.40 24.71 8.95
C GLU A 112 -10.91 25.08 9.09
N THR A 113 -10.51 24.98 10.35
CA THR A 113 -9.22 24.65 10.94
C THR A 113 -8.30 23.81 10.03
N THR A 114 -7.14 24.39 9.69
CA THR A 114 -6.03 23.67 9.06
C THR A 114 -5.32 22.77 10.09
N LEU A 115 -5.37 21.45 9.92
CA LEU A 115 -4.54 20.50 10.68
C LEU A 115 -3.46 19.92 9.75
N ASN A 116 -2.27 20.53 9.80
CA ASN A 116 -1.07 20.07 9.10
C ASN A 116 -0.40 18.96 9.92
N PHE A 117 -0.33 17.74 9.36
CA PHE A 117 0.57 16.70 9.86
C PHE A 117 1.94 16.86 9.19
N ASP A 118 2.88 17.52 9.89
CA ASP A 118 4.28 17.55 9.50
C ASP A 118 4.98 16.29 10.02
N VAL A 119 5.41 15.43 9.09
CA VAL A 119 6.44 14.41 9.33
C VAL A 119 7.64 14.80 8.49
N SER A 120 8.36 15.83 8.95
CA SER A 120 9.68 16.19 8.43
C SER A 120 10.74 15.82 9.45
N ASN A 121 11.35 14.65 9.29
CA ASN A 121 12.59 14.31 9.99
C ASN A 121 13.71 15.19 9.40
N LYS A 122 13.97 16.36 10.01
CA LYS A 122 15.02 17.29 9.56
C LYS A 122 15.72 17.93 10.75
N VAL A 123 16.78 17.26 11.23
CA VAL A 123 17.80 17.89 12.07
C VAL A 123 18.83 18.59 11.16
N ARG A 124 18.80 19.93 11.19
CA ARG A 124 19.83 20.91 10.80
C ARG A 124 19.64 22.07 11.79
N LYS A 125 20.61 22.84 12.28
CA LYS A 125 22.08 22.90 12.27
C LYS A 125 22.38 24.03 13.29
N GLY A 126 23.40 23.90 14.14
CA GLY A 126 23.94 25.02 14.93
C GLY A 126 25.26 25.49 14.31
N VAL A 127 25.38 26.80 14.06
CA VAL A 127 26.50 27.49 13.39
C VAL A 127 27.33 28.28 14.41
N GLY A 128 28.65 28.38 14.18
CA GLY A 128 29.57 29.40 14.71
C GLY A 128 30.85 28.77 15.26
N GLY A 129 32.08 29.15 14.90
CA GLY A 129 32.61 30.17 14.01
C GLY A 129 34.15 30.07 13.98
N GLU A 130 34.76 30.89 13.11
CA GLU A 130 36.13 31.44 13.19
C GLU A 130 37.38 30.56 12.92
N GLY A 131 38.11 30.95 11.88
CA GLY A 131 39.56 31.15 11.93
C GLY A 131 40.49 29.99 11.55
N GLY A 132 41.37 30.20 10.56
CA GLY A 132 42.58 29.39 10.41
C GLY A 132 43.16 29.32 9.01
N VAL A 133 44.24 30.06 8.79
CA VAL A 133 45.08 30.09 7.59
C VAL A 133 46.07 28.91 7.55
N GLY A 134 46.50 28.53 6.34
CA GLY A 134 47.58 27.56 6.04
C GLY A 134 47.12 26.58 4.94
N GLY A 135 47.80 26.33 3.83
CA GLY A 135 49.23 26.38 3.50
C GLY A 135 49.62 24.99 2.96
N GLY A 136 50.30 24.92 1.80
CA GLY A 136 50.86 23.69 1.20
C GLY A 136 49.96 23.08 0.13
N LEU A 137 50.31 23.11 -1.17
CA LEU A 137 51.23 22.18 -1.84
C LEU A 137 50.77 20.71 -1.68
N ASP A 138 50.29 20.07 -2.76
CA ASP A 138 50.99 18.92 -3.36
C ASP A 138 50.26 18.35 -4.60
N GLU A 139 51.10 17.72 -5.43
CA GLU A 139 50.93 16.81 -6.59
C GLU A 139 49.57 16.10 -6.76
N GLY A 140 49.05 15.85 -7.96
CA GLY A 140 49.66 15.14 -9.08
C GLY A 140 48.97 13.76 -9.26
N VAL A 141 49.01 13.24 -10.48
CA VAL A 141 48.72 11.84 -10.88
C VAL A 141 47.27 11.44 -11.21
N GLU A 142 47.04 11.46 -12.52
CA GLU A 142 46.58 10.37 -13.40
C GLU A 142 45.78 9.19 -12.84
N GLY A 143 44.68 8.92 -13.55
CA GLY A 143 44.41 7.61 -14.13
C GLY A 143 43.71 6.60 -13.23
N GLU A 144 42.47 6.27 -13.57
CA GLU A 144 41.96 4.91 -13.39
C GLU A 144 40.78 4.66 -14.34
N SER A 145 41.05 3.79 -15.31
CA SER A 145 40.08 3.04 -16.09
C SER A 145 39.11 2.30 -15.16
N GLN A 146 37.89 2.03 -15.65
CA GLN A 146 37.26 0.71 -15.69
C GLN A 146 35.73 0.81 -15.54
N ARG A 147 35.01 0.45 -16.59
CA ARG A 147 34.13 -0.73 -16.67
C ARG A 147 33.01 -0.47 -17.67
N ASP A 148 33.20 -1.08 -18.83
CA ASP A 148 32.14 -1.54 -19.70
C ASP A 148 31.05 -2.21 -18.85
N PHE A 149 29.85 -1.64 -18.86
CA PHE A 149 28.66 -2.32 -18.39
C PHE A 149 27.74 -2.46 -19.60
N ASP A 150 27.77 -3.66 -20.16
CA ASP A 150 26.84 -4.14 -21.17
C ASP A 150 25.40 -3.80 -20.78
N ASP A 151 24.71 -3.14 -21.71
CA ASP A 151 23.26 -3.14 -21.84
C ASP A 151 22.84 -4.53 -22.36
N PRO A 152 21.77 -5.13 -21.81
CA PRO A 152 20.58 -5.22 -22.66
C PRO A 152 19.27 -5.05 -21.90
N THR A 153 18.53 -4.02 -22.30
CA THR A 153 17.17 -4.08 -22.85
C THR A 153 16.33 -5.34 -22.57
N GLU A 154 15.11 -5.04 -22.08
CA GLU A 154 13.86 -5.80 -22.15
C GLU A 154 13.60 -6.96 -21.17
N THR A 155 12.59 -6.77 -20.31
CA THR A 155 11.37 -7.59 -20.31
C THR A 155 10.24 -6.81 -19.63
N THR A 156 9.58 -5.93 -20.39
CA THR A 156 8.22 -5.48 -20.05
C THR A 156 7.26 -6.52 -20.64
N LEU A 157 6.69 -7.37 -19.79
CA LEU A 157 5.66 -8.32 -20.23
C LEU A 157 4.39 -7.55 -20.61
N ASN A 158 4.16 -7.43 -21.91
CA ASN A 158 2.87 -7.06 -22.50
C ASN A 158 1.87 -8.20 -22.24
N PHE A 159 0.83 -7.92 -21.45
CA PHE A 159 -0.34 -8.78 -21.40
C PHE A 159 -1.24 -8.49 -22.61
N ASP A 160 -1.09 -9.31 -23.64
CA ASP A 160 -2.05 -9.40 -24.75
C ASP A 160 -3.31 -10.12 -24.27
N VAL A 161 -4.42 -9.39 -24.18
CA VAL A 161 -5.76 -9.97 -23.99
C VAL A 161 -6.39 -10.14 -25.37
N SER A 162 -6.05 -11.25 -26.02
CA SER A 162 -6.82 -11.79 -27.14
C SER A 162 -7.68 -12.95 -26.66
N ILE A 163 -8.87 -12.64 -26.14
CA ILE A 163 -9.93 -13.64 -26.02
C ILE A 163 -10.64 -13.74 -27.38
N ARG A 164 -10.25 -14.78 -28.13
CA ARG A 164 -11.04 -15.32 -29.25
C ARG A 164 -12.36 -15.85 -28.70
N LEU A 165 -13.46 -15.19 -29.04
CA LEU A 165 -14.77 -15.83 -29.07
C LEU A 165 -14.96 -16.42 -30.46
N GLY A 166 -15.09 -17.74 -30.51
CA GLY A 166 -15.45 -18.50 -31.71
C GLY A 166 -16.25 -19.73 -31.33
N GLY A 167 -17.52 -19.73 -31.75
CA GLY A 167 -18.19 -20.89 -32.34
C GLY A 167 -18.79 -21.93 -31.39
N GLY A 168 -20.13 -21.92 -31.33
CA GLY A 168 -21.01 -23.00 -30.86
C GLY A 168 -22.45 -22.60 -31.12
#